data_AF-A0A1J5DX94-F1
#
_entry.id   AF-A0A1J5DX94-F1
#
_cell.length_a   1.000
_cell.length_b   1.000
_cell.length_c   1.000
_cell.angle_alpha   90.00
_cell.angle_beta   90.00
_cell.angle_gamma   90.00
#
_symmetry.space_group_name_H-M   'P 1'
#
loop_
_entity.id
_entity.type
_entity.pdbx_description
1 polymer ?
#
loop_
_entity_poly.entity_id
_entity_poly.type
_entity_poly.pdbx_seq_one_letter_code
_entity_poly.pdbx_strand_id
1 'polypeptide(L)'
;MLLLLLVPLSIYLQDSVRSALTPAADWQAAAAAVRAEYQPDDVIRVIPIWSDDVRVFLDGAQFDLSPEPRTDTLDRYKRIWLVAGLGRGEEAVKAIPERYTLVEQQSFGNVVVARFDVPPTAKPKYDFLEHVADAEVSRLAPSKPAEPCTLWRKDAWHCGRFDKHLNVGVRVRDMNNEARTCIYAPPVPEYAWLEIEFDDVPIDATLIGRVGMDNKALRSTRGSVTEFELLVDGAPLMHLNLLPRDPEFKEFSVDTSTLAGKAGKVTFRVRAKDFFDRFLCFTAQVPSP
;
A
#
# COMPACT_ATOMS: atom_id res chain seq x y z
N MET A 1 -42.81 -16.16 -3.01
CA MET A 1 -42.42 -16.69 -1.68
C MET A 1 -41.51 -17.93 -1.73
N LEU A 2 -41.12 -18.44 -2.91
CA LEU A 2 -40.18 -19.57 -3.03
C LEU A 2 -38.70 -19.13 -3.13
N LEU A 3 -38.42 -17.88 -3.51
CA LEU A 3 -37.05 -17.35 -3.65
C LEU A 3 -36.34 -17.09 -2.30
N LEU A 4 -37.06 -17.01 -1.18
CA LEU A 4 -36.49 -16.65 0.13
C LEU A 4 -35.79 -17.81 0.86
N LEU A 5 -36.03 -19.07 0.46
CA LEU A 5 -35.40 -20.24 1.07
C LEU A 5 -34.13 -20.73 0.34
N LEU A 6 -33.87 -20.25 -0.88
CA LEU A 6 -32.71 -20.68 -1.67
C LEU A 6 -31.40 -20.01 -1.24
N VAL A 7 -31.47 -18.79 -0.71
CA VAL A 7 -30.29 -18.03 -0.25
C VAL A 7 -29.60 -18.64 0.98
N PRO A 8 -30.30 -19.03 2.07
CA PRO A 8 -29.62 -19.63 3.22
C PRO A 8 -28.99 -21.00 2.90
N LEU A 9 -29.62 -21.78 2.01
CA LEU A 9 -29.09 -23.09 1.61
C LEU A 9 -27.80 -22.97 0.79
N SER A 10 -27.70 -21.98 -0.11
CA SER A 10 -26.48 -21.78 -0.91
C SER A 10 -25.29 -21.33 -0.05
N ILE A 11 -25.53 -20.45 0.93
CA ILE A 11 -24.49 -20.00 1.87
C ILE A 11 -24.01 -21.18 2.72
N TYR A 12 -24.93 -21.98 3.27
CA TYR A 12 -24.58 -23.15 4.08
C TYR A 12 -23.79 -24.21 3.28
N LEU A 13 -24.17 -24.46 2.02
CA LEU A 13 -23.43 -25.37 1.14
C LEU A 13 -22.04 -24.84 0.79
N GLN A 14 -21.90 -23.55 0.49
CA GLN A 14 -20.59 -22.94 0.24
C GLN A 14 -19.67 -23.02 1.46
N ASP A 15 -20.21 -22.78 2.66
CA ASP A 15 -19.45 -22.85 3.91
C ASP A 15 -19.07 -24.29 4.28
N SER A 16 -19.99 -25.23 4.08
CA SER A 16 -19.74 -26.66 4.29
C SER A 16 -18.67 -27.20 3.35
N VAL A 17 -18.70 -26.82 2.07
CA VAL A 17 -17.68 -27.23 1.09
C VAL A 17 -16.33 -26.60 1.42
N ARG A 18 -16.28 -25.31 1.80
CA ARG A 18 -15.03 -24.65 2.21
C ARG A 18 -14.42 -25.29 3.45
N SER A 19 -15.24 -25.50 4.48
CA SER A 19 -14.81 -26.12 5.75
C SER A 19 -14.37 -27.57 5.56
N ALA A 20 -15.01 -28.31 4.66
CA ALA A 20 -14.59 -29.65 4.29
C ALA A 20 -13.25 -29.66 3.53
N LEU A 21 -12.98 -28.63 2.72
CA LEU A 21 -11.73 -28.52 1.96
C LEU A 21 -10.55 -28.03 2.80
N THR A 22 -10.75 -27.20 3.82
CA THR A 22 -9.65 -26.76 4.70
C THR A 22 -10.17 -26.54 6.13
N PRO A 23 -10.12 -27.58 6.98
CA PRO A 23 -10.56 -27.49 8.37
C PRO A 23 -9.84 -26.40 9.16
N ALA A 24 -10.53 -25.79 10.15
CA ALA A 24 -9.94 -24.76 11.02
C ALA A 24 -8.67 -25.23 11.75
N ALA A 25 -8.56 -26.53 12.07
CA ALA A 25 -7.39 -27.11 12.71
C ALA A 25 -6.13 -26.99 11.82
N ASP A 26 -6.27 -27.10 10.50
CA ASP A 26 -5.18 -26.96 9.53
C ASP A 26 -4.65 -25.51 9.54
N TRP A 27 -5.57 -24.53 9.51
CA TRP A 27 -5.24 -23.11 9.60
C TRP A 27 -4.56 -22.76 10.93
N GLN A 28 -5.06 -23.30 12.04
CA GLN A 28 -4.47 -23.07 13.36
C GLN A 28 -3.06 -23.66 13.46
N ALA A 29 -2.84 -24.87 12.92
CA ALA A 29 -1.53 -25.51 12.90
C ALA A 29 -0.52 -24.74 12.02
N ALA A 30 -0.94 -24.34 10.82
CA ALA A 30 -0.14 -23.50 9.92
C ALA A 30 0.23 -22.16 10.58
N ALA A 31 -0.73 -21.49 11.22
CA ALA A 31 -0.50 -20.24 11.93
C ALA A 31 0.47 -20.40 13.11
N ALA A 32 0.40 -21.51 13.84
CA ALA A 32 1.32 -21.82 14.92
C ALA A 32 2.76 -21.97 14.41
N ALA A 33 2.95 -22.63 13.25
CA ALA A 33 4.26 -22.75 12.61
C ALA A 33 4.82 -21.38 12.19
N VAL A 34 4.02 -20.54 11.53
CA VAL A 34 4.43 -19.17 11.17
C VAL A 34 4.80 -18.37 12.42
N ARG A 35 3.97 -18.38 13.47
CA ARG A 35 4.21 -17.65 14.73
C ARG A 35 5.50 -18.03 15.43
N ALA A 36 5.90 -19.30 15.35
CA ALA A 36 7.11 -19.78 16.01
C ALA A 36 8.38 -19.09 15.48
N GLU A 37 8.34 -18.58 14.24
CA GLU A 37 9.49 -18.00 13.57
C GLU A 37 9.28 -16.56 13.09
N TYR A 38 8.05 -16.02 13.17
CA TYR A 38 7.70 -14.68 12.71
C TYR A 38 8.54 -13.59 13.40
N GLN A 39 9.00 -12.61 12.62
CA GLN A 39 9.77 -11.45 13.10
C GLN A 39 9.10 -10.13 12.67
N PRO A 40 9.43 -8.99 13.32
CA PRO A 40 8.83 -7.69 13.00
C PRO A 40 9.00 -7.20 11.55
N ASP A 41 10.04 -7.66 10.84
CA ASP A 41 10.35 -7.29 9.45
C ASP A 41 9.80 -8.31 8.43
N ASP A 42 8.90 -9.21 8.85
CA ASP A 42 8.25 -10.19 8.00
C ASP A 42 6.86 -9.73 7.56
N VAL A 43 6.46 -10.17 6.38
CA VAL A 43 5.07 -10.01 5.90
C VAL A 43 4.42 -11.35 5.62
N ILE A 44 3.12 -11.43 5.88
CA ILE A 44 2.30 -12.62 5.61
C ILE A 44 1.41 -12.35 4.39
N ARG A 45 1.47 -13.25 3.41
CA ARG A 45 0.52 -13.34 2.29
C ARG A 45 -0.37 -14.54 2.49
N VAL A 46 -1.69 -14.31 2.48
CA VAL A 46 -2.69 -15.36 2.59
C VAL A 46 -3.34 -15.59 1.23
N ILE A 47 -3.41 -16.85 0.77
CA ILE A 47 -4.05 -17.22 -0.49
C ILE A 47 -5.17 -18.23 -0.25
N PRO A 48 -6.41 -17.95 -0.70
CA PRO A 48 -6.83 -16.73 -1.37
C PRO A 48 -6.89 -15.51 -0.43
N ILE A 49 -6.68 -14.30 -0.96
CA ILE A 49 -6.55 -13.05 -0.19
C ILE A 49 -7.77 -12.69 0.67
N TRP A 50 -8.94 -13.23 0.31
CA TRP A 50 -10.22 -13.04 1.01
C TRP A 50 -10.42 -14.01 2.18
N SER A 51 -9.53 -14.99 2.37
CA SER A 51 -9.61 -15.88 3.53
C SER A 51 -9.10 -15.15 4.77
N ASP A 52 -9.97 -14.98 5.76
CA ASP A 52 -9.64 -14.46 7.08
C ASP A 52 -9.28 -15.58 8.08
N ASP A 53 -9.38 -16.85 7.65
CA ASP A 53 -9.32 -18.02 8.53
C ASP A 53 -7.98 -18.14 9.28
N VAL A 54 -6.86 -17.80 8.64
CA VAL A 54 -5.55 -17.78 9.30
C VAL A 54 -5.30 -16.51 10.09
N ARG A 55 -5.91 -15.39 9.71
CA ARG A 55 -5.62 -14.06 10.30
C ARG A 55 -6.02 -13.98 11.75
N VAL A 56 -7.14 -14.63 12.12
CA VAL A 56 -7.59 -14.72 13.53
C VAL A 56 -6.56 -15.41 14.42
N PHE A 57 -5.68 -16.23 13.84
CA PHE A 57 -4.58 -16.90 14.51
C PHE A 57 -3.22 -16.25 14.26
N LEU A 58 -3.17 -14.99 13.82
CA LEU A 58 -1.93 -14.27 13.53
C LEU A 58 -2.01 -12.81 14.01
N ASP A 59 -2.59 -12.61 15.20
CA ASP A 59 -2.69 -11.29 15.82
C ASP A 59 -1.33 -10.56 15.89
N GLY A 60 -1.35 -9.27 15.57
CA GLY A 60 -0.18 -8.40 15.50
C GLY A 60 0.73 -8.58 14.27
N ALA A 61 0.48 -9.58 13.40
CA ALA A 61 1.29 -9.77 12.20
C ALA A 61 0.94 -8.75 11.10
N GLN A 62 1.93 -8.46 10.25
CA GLN A 62 1.77 -7.65 9.06
C GLN A 62 1.29 -8.50 7.90
N PHE A 63 0.29 -8.00 7.17
CA PHE A 63 -0.28 -8.70 6.02
C PHE A 63 -0.12 -7.87 4.75
N ASP A 64 0.30 -8.54 3.69
CA ASP A 64 0.17 -8.00 2.34
C ASP A 64 -1.16 -8.48 1.75
N LEU A 65 -2.02 -7.50 1.49
CA LEU A 65 -3.38 -7.68 1.00
C LEU A 65 -3.50 -7.45 -0.51
N SER A 66 -2.36 -7.24 -1.19
CA SER A 66 -2.33 -7.05 -2.64
C SER A 66 -2.78 -8.34 -3.35
N PRO A 67 -3.65 -8.28 -4.38
CA PRO A 67 -4.09 -9.48 -5.10
C PRO A 67 -2.95 -10.29 -5.71
N GLU A 68 -1.91 -9.59 -6.16
CA GLU A 68 -0.71 -10.17 -6.75
C GLU A 68 0.52 -9.84 -5.90
N PRO A 69 1.51 -10.74 -5.83
CA PRO A 69 2.77 -10.48 -5.15
C PRO A 69 3.62 -9.53 -5.98
N ARG A 70 3.78 -8.31 -5.47
CA ARG A 70 4.47 -7.24 -6.18
C ARG A 70 5.74 -6.83 -5.47
N THR A 71 6.79 -6.60 -6.25
CA THR A 71 8.11 -6.22 -5.73
C THR A 71 8.07 -4.87 -5.02
N ASP A 72 7.39 -3.87 -5.57
CA ASP A 72 7.30 -2.55 -4.94
C ASP A 72 6.55 -2.52 -3.59
N THR A 73 5.79 -3.56 -3.28
CA THR A 73 5.22 -3.79 -1.95
C THR A 73 6.13 -4.66 -1.09
N LEU A 74 6.60 -5.78 -1.63
CA LEU A 74 7.23 -6.86 -0.88
C LEU A 74 8.72 -6.63 -0.59
N ASP A 75 9.40 -5.81 -1.38
CA ASP A 75 10.85 -5.57 -1.29
C ASP A 75 11.30 -4.92 0.03
N ARG A 76 10.38 -4.29 0.77
CA ARG A 76 10.66 -3.67 2.07
C ARG A 76 10.88 -4.68 3.21
N TYR A 77 10.39 -5.91 3.04
CA TYR A 77 10.42 -6.93 4.08
C TYR A 77 11.65 -7.82 3.93
N LYS A 78 12.05 -8.47 5.02
CA LYS A 78 13.15 -9.45 4.97
C LYS A 78 12.67 -10.82 4.53
N ARG A 79 11.46 -11.20 4.97
CA ARG A 79 10.88 -12.52 4.71
C ARG A 79 9.41 -12.41 4.37
N ILE A 80 8.96 -13.31 3.50
CA ILE A 80 7.57 -13.44 3.12
C ILE A 80 7.10 -14.83 3.56
N TRP A 81 6.09 -14.84 4.43
CA TRP A 81 5.35 -16.05 4.76
C TRP A 81 4.13 -16.16 3.86
N LEU A 82 4.13 -17.14 2.98
CA LEU A 82 2.97 -17.50 2.18
C LEU A 82 2.17 -18.57 2.93
N VAL A 83 0.90 -18.31 3.20
CA VAL A 83 -0.04 -19.30 3.75
C VAL A 83 -1.18 -19.49 2.76
N ALA A 84 -1.26 -20.66 2.13
CA ALA A 84 -2.17 -20.95 1.04
C ALA A 84 -3.05 -22.17 1.34
N GLY A 85 -4.37 -21.99 1.35
CA GLY A 85 -5.34 -23.07 1.55
C GLY A 85 -6.10 -23.46 0.27
N LEU A 86 -7.16 -24.25 0.42
CA LEU A 86 -8.11 -24.59 -0.65
C LEU A 86 -7.46 -25.16 -1.92
N GLY A 87 -6.38 -25.92 -1.75
CA GLY A 87 -5.64 -26.53 -2.87
C GLY A 87 -4.87 -25.54 -3.74
N ARG A 88 -4.68 -24.28 -3.32
CA ARG A 88 -4.00 -23.23 -4.10
C ARG A 88 -2.51 -23.12 -3.82
N GLY A 89 -1.94 -24.01 -3.00
CA GLY A 89 -0.55 -23.93 -2.53
C GLY A 89 0.48 -23.86 -3.67
N GLU A 90 0.39 -24.76 -4.65
CA GLU A 90 1.36 -24.81 -5.75
C GLU A 90 1.30 -23.56 -6.65
N GLU A 91 0.09 -23.14 -7.03
CA GLU A 91 -0.14 -21.92 -7.82
C GLU A 91 0.39 -20.69 -7.07
N ALA A 92 0.10 -20.60 -5.76
CA ALA A 92 0.50 -19.49 -4.92
C ALA A 92 2.02 -19.37 -4.76
N VAL A 93 2.72 -20.50 -4.57
CA VAL A 93 4.18 -20.54 -4.48
C VAL A 93 4.81 -20.07 -5.80
N LYS A 94 4.31 -20.54 -6.95
CA LYS A 94 4.81 -20.13 -8.27
C LYS A 94 4.56 -18.66 -8.60
N ALA A 95 3.52 -18.06 -8.01
CA ALA A 95 3.21 -16.65 -8.23
C ALA A 95 4.21 -15.70 -7.55
N ILE A 96 4.93 -16.15 -6.53
CA ILE A 96 5.92 -15.32 -5.83
C ILE A 96 7.08 -14.97 -6.79
N PRO A 97 7.52 -13.69 -6.85
CA PRO A 97 8.59 -13.27 -7.75
C PRO A 97 9.84 -14.16 -7.66
N GLU A 98 10.34 -14.60 -8.81
CA GLU A 98 11.46 -15.55 -8.91
C GLU A 98 12.76 -15.07 -8.23
N ARG A 99 12.91 -13.76 -8.03
CA ARG A 99 14.04 -13.16 -7.31
C ARG A 99 14.05 -13.46 -5.80
N TYR A 100 12.95 -13.95 -5.23
CA TYR A 100 12.90 -14.36 -3.83
C TYR A 100 13.25 -15.82 -3.68
N THR A 101 14.02 -16.14 -2.63
CA THR A 101 14.50 -17.51 -2.43
C THR A 101 13.51 -18.29 -1.58
N LEU A 102 12.89 -19.34 -2.12
CA LEU A 102 12.12 -20.28 -1.33
C LEU A 102 13.07 -21.01 -0.37
N VAL A 103 12.91 -20.78 0.94
CA VAL A 103 13.75 -21.38 1.98
C VAL A 103 13.11 -22.65 2.52
N GLU A 104 11.81 -22.63 2.66
CA GLU A 104 11.06 -23.70 3.29
C GLU A 104 9.64 -23.78 2.76
N GLN A 105 9.11 -25.01 2.67
CA GLN A 105 7.72 -25.27 2.37
C GLN A 105 7.24 -26.48 3.19
N GLN A 106 6.12 -26.33 3.88
CA GLN A 106 5.50 -27.38 4.69
C GLN A 106 3.99 -27.42 4.43
N SER A 107 3.37 -28.58 4.64
CA SER A 107 1.92 -28.76 4.54
C SER A 107 1.33 -29.11 5.91
N PHE A 108 0.23 -28.45 6.25
CA PHE A 108 -0.59 -28.68 7.43
C PHE A 108 -1.99 -29.06 6.95
N GLY A 109 -2.20 -30.36 6.70
CA GLY A 109 -3.41 -30.83 6.03
C GLY A 109 -3.55 -30.20 4.64
N ASN A 110 -4.60 -29.40 4.45
CA ASN A 110 -4.89 -28.73 3.18
C ASN A 110 -4.35 -27.28 3.10
N VAL A 111 -3.55 -26.85 4.08
CA VAL A 111 -2.85 -25.57 4.07
C VAL A 111 -1.36 -25.78 3.77
N VAL A 112 -0.83 -25.04 2.81
CA VAL A 112 0.60 -24.94 2.53
C VAL A 112 1.14 -23.68 3.18
N VAL A 113 2.24 -23.81 3.93
CA VAL A 113 3.04 -22.69 4.40
C VAL A 113 4.36 -22.72 3.64
N ALA A 114 4.76 -21.59 3.07
CA ALA A 114 6.08 -21.42 2.48
C ALA A 114 6.73 -20.15 2.99
N ARG A 115 8.04 -20.19 3.20
CA ARG A 115 8.84 -19.02 3.58
C ARG A 115 9.80 -18.68 2.46
N PHE A 116 9.80 -17.41 2.08
CA PHE A 116 10.73 -16.84 1.14
C PHE A 116 11.61 -15.82 1.82
N ASP A 117 12.91 -15.85 1.52
CA ASP A 117 13.82 -14.77 1.86
C ASP A 117 13.85 -13.76 0.72
N VAL A 118 13.64 -12.49 1.08
CA VAL A 118 13.77 -11.36 0.18
C VAL A 118 15.27 -11.00 0.13
N PRO A 119 15.91 -10.96 -1.05
CA PRO A 119 17.33 -10.68 -1.12
C PRO A 119 17.61 -9.29 -0.55
N PRO A 120 18.70 -9.06 0.22
CA PRO A 120 18.97 -7.74 0.79
C PRO A 120 19.08 -6.61 -0.26
N THR A 121 19.49 -6.95 -1.49
CA THR A 121 19.53 -6.05 -2.64
C THR A 121 18.13 -5.64 -3.14
N ALA A 122 17.07 -6.29 -2.66
CA ALA A 122 15.70 -5.91 -2.96
C ALA A 122 15.30 -4.60 -2.30
N LYS A 123 15.76 -4.40 -1.05
CA LYS A 123 15.24 -3.33 -0.22
C LYS A 123 15.47 -1.99 -0.93
N PRO A 124 14.45 -1.14 -1.08
CA PRO A 124 14.66 0.16 -1.69
C PRO A 124 15.73 0.95 -0.93
N LYS A 125 16.53 1.72 -1.67
CA LYS A 125 17.49 2.68 -1.09
C LYS A 125 16.80 3.71 -0.22
N TYR A 126 15.58 4.08 -0.60
CA TYR A 126 14.73 4.98 0.15
C TYR A 126 13.26 4.65 -0.07
N ASP A 127 12.50 4.54 1.01
CA ASP A 127 11.06 4.31 0.97
C ASP A 127 10.32 5.49 1.61
N PHE A 128 9.57 6.23 0.79
CA PHE A 128 8.88 7.43 1.26
C PHE A 128 7.78 7.12 2.28
N LEU A 129 7.22 5.91 2.29
CA LEU A 129 6.26 5.49 3.32
C LEU A 129 6.91 5.41 4.71
N GLU A 130 8.15 4.89 4.77
CA GLU A 130 8.90 4.74 6.03
C GLU A 130 9.31 6.10 6.59
N HIS A 131 9.49 7.11 5.73
CA HIS A 131 10.00 8.43 6.08
C HIS A 131 8.94 9.54 6.17
N VAL A 132 7.64 9.21 6.13
CA VAL A 132 6.59 10.27 6.12
C VAL A 132 6.60 11.13 7.40
N ALA A 133 7.08 10.58 8.53
CA ALA A 133 7.21 11.29 9.79
C ALA A 133 8.34 12.32 9.79
N ASP A 134 9.32 12.16 8.89
CA ASP A 134 10.47 13.05 8.74
C ASP A 134 10.20 14.13 7.67
N ALA A 135 9.11 14.01 6.92
CA ALA A 135 8.77 14.93 5.84
C ALA A 135 8.37 16.32 6.34
N GLU A 136 8.74 17.36 5.61
CA GLU A 136 8.18 18.70 5.79
C GLU A 136 6.91 18.83 4.96
N VAL A 137 5.78 19.16 5.61
CA VAL A 137 4.49 19.31 4.92
C VAL A 137 4.04 20.76 5.01
N SER A 138 3.62 21.32 3.88
CA SER A 138 3.12 22.70 3.81
C SER A 138 1.92 22.86 2.87
N ARG A 139 1.15 23.94 3.06
CA ARG A 139 0.15 24.40 2.11
C ARG A 139 0.61 25.68 1.43
N LEU A 140 0.59 25.69 0.10
CA LEU A 140 0.98 26.84 -0.72
C LEU A 140 -0.24 27.34 -1.50
N ALA A 141 -0.95 28.33 -0.94
CA ALA A 141 -2.04 29.00 -1.65
C ALA A 141 -1.48 30.14 -2.53
N PRO A 142 -2.05 30.41 -3.73
CA PRO A 142 -1.48 31.37 -4.68
C PRO A 142 -1.22 32.79 -4.16
N SER A 143 -2.00 33.24 -3.17
CA SER A 143 -1.95 34.61 -2.65
C SER A 143 -1.67 34.70 -1.14
N LYS A 144 -1.17 33.62 -0.53
CA LYS A 144 -0.86 33.57 0.90
C LYS A 144 0.56 33.07 1.12
N PRO A 145 1.21 33.46 2.24
CA PRO A 145 2.43 32.81 2.68
C PRO A 145 2.22 31.29 2.84
N ALA A 146 3.30 30.52 2.70
CA ALA A 146 3.29 29.09 2.99
C ALA A 146 2.79 28.84 4.43
N GLU A 147 1.85 27.90 4.58
CA GLU A 147 1.34 27.46 5.88
C GLU A 147 1.98 26.11 6.21
N PRO A 148 2.98 26.04 7.13
CA PRO A 148 3.58 24.77 7.52
C PRO A 148 2.60 23.93 8.35
N CYS A 149 2.63 22.62 8.14
CA CYS A 149 1.81 21.65 8.84
C CYS A 149 2.58 21.09 10.04
N THR A 150 2.63 21.84 11.14
CA THR A 150 3.52 21.55 12.28
C THR A 150 2.99 20.54 13.29
N LEU A 151 1.73 20.11 13.16
CA LEU A 151 1.09 19.22 14.13
C LEU A 151 1.21 17.76 13.66
N TRP A 152 2.15 17.00 14.25
CA TRP A 152 2.21 15.55 14.12
C TRP A 152 1.30 14.86 15.14
N ARG A 153 0.25 14.16 14.68
CA ARG A 153 -0.70 13.46 15.56
C ARG A 153 -1.38 12.29 14.87
N LYS A 154 -1.37 11.13 15.53
CA LYS A 154 -1.90 9.85 14.98
C LYS A 154 -1.25 9.54 13.64
N ASP A 155 0.10 9.54 13.67
CA ASP A 155 0.96 9.18 12.55
C ASP A 155 0.61 9.94 11.27
N ALA A 156 0.42 11.25 11.41
CA ALA A 156 0.15 12.17 10.31
C ALA A 156 0.38 13.63 10.68
N TRP A 157 0.73 14.42 9.67
CA TRP A 157 0.82 15.86 9.67
C TRP A 157 -0.54 16.52 9.49
N HIS A 158 -0.81 17.56 10.28
CA HIS A 158 -2.00 18.41 10.21
C HIS A 158 -1.58 19.88 10.11
N CYS A 159 -2.25 20.65 9.28
CA CYS A 159 -1.94 22.08 9.13
C CYS A 159 -2.93 22.93 9.94
N GLY A 160 -2.39 23.70 10.88
CA GLY A 160 -3.12 24.50 11.85
C GLY A 160 -3.76 23.66 12.97
N ARG A 161 -4.85 22.96 12.67
CA ARG A 161 -5.61 22.16 13.65
C ARG A 161 -5.79 20.73 13.20
N PHE A 162 -6.05 19.84 14.15
CA PHE A 162 -6.38 18.45 13.86
C PHE A 162 -7.62 18.36 12.95
N ASP A 163 -7.47 17.65 11.82
CA ASP A 163 -8.55 17.37 10.89
C ASP A 163 -8.53 15.88 10.49
N LYS A 164 -9.67 15.20 10.68
CA LYS A 164 -9.79 13.76 10.39
C LYS A 164 -9.72 13.43 8.89
N HIS A 165 -9.88 14.43 8.02
CA HIS A 165 -9.92 14.26 6.56
C HIS A 165 -8.76 14.97 5.86
N LEU A 166 -8.26 16.09 6.39
CA LEU A 166 -7.19 16.88 5.81
C LEU A 166 -5.87 16.72 6.59
N ASN A 167 -5.20 15.59 6.38
CA ASN A 167 -3.90 15.25 6.98
C ASN A 167 -3.03 14.46 6.00
N VAL A 168 -1.72 14.47 6.22
CA VAL A 168 -0.74 13.69 5.45
C VAL A 168 -0.12 12.61 6.33
N GLY A 169 -0.21 11.34 5.93
CA GLY A 169 0.45 10.27 6.68
C GLY A 169 0.19 8.88 6.11
N VAL A 170 0.79 7.85 6.71
CA VAL A 170 0.60 6.46 6.27
C VAL A 170 -0.81 5.99 6.60
N ARG A 171 -1.54 5.47 5.61
CA ARG A 171 -2.90 4.92 5.78
C ARG A 171 -3.06 3.67 4.94
N VAL A 172 -3.92 2.77 5.42
CA VAL A 172 -4.51 1.73 4.57
C VAL A 172 -5.78 2.30 3.95
N ARG A 173 -5.86 2.29 2.61
CA ARG A 173 -7.04 2.73 1.85
C ARG A 173 -7.45 1.66 0.84
N ASP A 174 -8.74 1.52 0.64
CA ASP A 174 -9.28 0.70 -0.45
C ASP A 174 -9.17 1.48 -1.77
N MET A 175 -8.29 1.05 -2.65
CA MET A 175 -8.14 1.62 -4.00
C MET A 175 -8.45 0.50 -5.00
N ASN A 176 -9.51 0.70 -5.81
CA ASN A 176 -10.03 -0.31 -6.73
C ASN A 176 -10.42 -1.64 -6.05
N ASN A 177 -11.02 -1.55 -4.85
CA ASN A 177 -11.38 -2.70 -4.01
C ASN A 177 -10.17 -3.51 -3.49
N GLU A 178 -8.98 -2.92 -3.46
CA GLU A 178 -7.79 -3.49 -2.86
C GLU A 178 -7.32 -2.63 -1.70
N ALA A 179 -7.12 -3.24 -0.53
CA ALA A 179 -6.54 -2.55 0.62
C ALA A 179 -5.04 -2.31 0.36
N ARG A 180 -4.63 -1.05 0.39
CA ARG A 180 -3.26 -0.64 0.09
C ARG A 180 -2.73 0.33 1.15
N THR A 181 -1.53 0.07 1.63
CA THR A 181 -0.78 1.01 2.46
C THR A 181 -0.19 2.11 1.56
N CYS A 182 -0.49 3.37 1.87
CA CYS A 182 -0.09 4.52 1.08
C CYS A 182 0.17 5.76 1.95
N ILE A 183 0.87 6.74 1.38
CA ILE A 183 0.87 8.12 1.86
C ILE A 183 -0.46 8.73 1.43
N TYR A 184 -1.34 8.94 2.40
CA TYR A 184 -2.59 9.66 2.19
C TYR A 184 -2.30 11.15 2.13
N ALA A 185 -2.68 11.80 1.02
CA ALA A 185 -2.35 13.20 0.74
C ALA A 185 -3.49 13.87 -0.05
N PRO A 186 -4.64 14.14 0.58
CA PRO A 186 -5.77 14.76 -0.10
C PRO A 186 -5.45 16.22 -0.48
N PRO A 187 -5.92 16.73 -1.63
CA PRO A 187 -5.80 18.13 -1.96
C PRO A 187 -6.52 18.99 -0.91
N VAL A 188 -6.05 20.23 -0.79
CA VAL A 188 -6.50 21.18 0.24
C VAL A 188 -7.35 22.30 -0.38
N PRO A 189 -8.11 23.08 0.44
CA PRO A 189 -8.91 24.21 -0.04
C PRO A 189 -8.11 25.27 -0.81
N GLU A 190 -8.83 26.21 -1.42
CA GLU A 190 -8.27 27.39 -2.11
C GLU A 190 -7.38 27.07 -3.31
N TYR A 191 -7.51 25.85 -3.86
CA TYR A 191 -6.65 25.36 -4.94
C TYR A 191 -5.15 25.46 -4.59
N ALA A 192 -4.84 25.39 -3.30
CA ALA A 192 -3.49 25.41 -2.80
C ALA A 192 -2.80 24.08 -3.11
N TRP A 193 -1.48 24.13 -3.32
CA TRP A 193 -0.67 22.93 -3.29
C TRP A 193 -0.54 22.44 -1.85
N LEU A 194 -0.83 21.17 -1.65
CA LEU A 194 -0.29 20.42 -0.53
C LEU A 194 1.07 19.90 -0.95
N GLU A 195 2.13 20.38 -0.30
CA GLU A 195 3.51 20.03 -0.59
C GLU A 195 4.06 19.12 0.51
N ILE A 196 4.73 18.04 0.10
CA ILE A 196 5.33 17.04 0.97
C ILE A 196 6.79 16.88 0.54
N GLU A 197 7.70 17.43 1.33
CA GLU A 197 9.13 17.45 1.04
C GLU A 197 9.88 16.42 1.88
N PHE A 198 10.83 15.74 1.25
CA PHE A 198 11.77 14.85 1.88
C PHE A 198 13.18 15.33 1.54
N ASP A 199 13.95 15.65 2.57
CA ASP A 199 15.34 16.05 2.42
C ASP A 199 16.29 14.85 2.43
N ASP A 200 17.52 15.06 1.95
CA ASP A 200 18.60 14.08 1.96
C ASP A 200 18.26 12.70 1.35
N VAL A 201 17.33 12.66 0.38
CA VAL A 201 16.92 11.42 -0.28
C VAL A 201 18.07 10.90 -1.15
N PRO A 202 18.55 9.66 -0.98
CA PRO A 202 19.62 9.09 -1.79
C PRO A 202 19.09 8.74 -3.19
N ILE A 203 19.22 9.66 -4.14
CA ILE A 203 18.73 9.53 -5.50
C ILE A 203 19.53 8.49 -6.29
N ASP A 204 18.83 7.68 -7.07
CA ASP A 204 19.41 6.71 -8.02
C ASP A 204 18.94 7.01 -9.45
N ALA A 205 19.13 6.07 -10.39
CA ALA A 205 18.75 6.24 -11.78
C ALA A 205 17.23 6.32 -12.00
N THR A 206 16.43 5.81 -11.08
CA THR A 206 14.98 5.88 -11.16
C THR A 206 14.33 6.14 -9.81
N LEU A 207 13.22 6.85 -9.83
CA LEU A 207 12.24 6.91 -8.75
C LEU A 207 10.96 6.30 -9.29
N ILE A 208 10.42 5.31 -8.59
CA ILE A 208 9.20 4.62 -9.00
C ILE A 208 8.13 4.75 -7.93
N GLY A 209 6.88 4.59 -8.33
CA GLY A 209 5.78 4.62 -7.39
C GLY A 209 4.44 4.43 -8.04
N ARG A 210 3.41 4.69 -7.24
CA ARG A 210 2.03 4.66 -7.70
C ARG A 210 1.23 5.78 -7.09
N VAL A 211 0.22 6.25 -7.82
CA VAL A 211 -0.71 7.27 -7.33
C VAL A 211 -2.12 6.96 -7.80
N GLY A 212 -3.10 7.23 -6.94
CA GLY A 212 -4.51 7.07 -7.29
C GLY A 212 -5.44 7.61 -6.21
N MET A 213 -6.72 7.29 -6.37
CA MET A 213 -7.77 7.73 -5.47
C MET A 213 -8.45 6.53 -4.82
N ASP A 214 -8.89 6.69 -3.57
CA ASP A 214 -9.64 5.64 -2.90
C ASP A 214 -11.07 5.47 -3.40
N ASN A 215 -11.68 4.36 -3.02
CA ASN A 215 -13.04 4.00 -3.40
C ASN A 215 -14.10 5.05 -3.02
N LYS A 216 -13.89 5.85 -1.96
CA LYS A 216 -14.84 6.92 -1.60
C LYS A 216 -14.76 8.07 -2.60
N ALA A 217 -13.55 8.42 -3.04
CA ALA A 217 -13.34 9.40 -4.10
C ALA A 217 -13.91 8.92 -5.45
N LEU A 218 -13.74 7.64 -5.78
CA LEU A 218 -14.29 7.02 -7.00
C LEU A 218 -15.81 7.04 -7.03
N ARG A 219 -16.46 6.88 -5.88
CA ARG A 219 -17.93 6.85 -5.75
C ARG A 219 -18.53 8.25 -5.65
N SER A 220 -17.74 9.28 -5.40
CA SER A 220 -18.27 10.64 -5.27
C SER A 220 -18.66 11.25 -6.62
N THR A 221 -19.67 12.12 -6.59
CA THR A 221 -20.05 13.02 -7.69
C THR A 221 -19.42 14.41 -7.54
N ARG A 222 -18.78 14.69 -6.39
CA ARG A 222 -18.10 15.96 -6.09
C ARG A 222 -16.62 15.86 -6.43
N GLY A 223 -15.94 17.01 -6.47
CA GLY A 223 -14.50 17.12 -6.68
C GLY A 223 -14.10 17.26 -8.15
N SER A 224 -12.99 17.94 -8.41
CA SER A 224 -12.45 18.13 -9.77
C SER A 224 -11.35 17.13 -10.09
N VAL A 225 -10.67 17.31 -11.24
CA VAL A 225 -9.37 16.70 -11.50
C VAL A 225 -8.42 17.00 -10.34
N THR A 226 -7.64 15.99 -9.94
CA THR A 226 -6.56 16.13 -8.97
C THR A 226 -5.23 16.09 -9.71
N GLU A 227 -4.41 17.10 -9.49
CA GLU A 227 -3.06 17.22 -10.03
C GLU A 227 -2.07 16.65 -9.03
N PHE A 228 -1.13 15.85 -9.52
CA PHE A 228 -0.04 15.26 -8.76
C PHE A 228 1.29 15.57 -9.45
N GLU A 229 2.24 16.16 -8.72
CA GLU A 229 3.58 16.46 -9.25
C GLU A 229 4.67 15.80 -8.40
N LEU A 230 5.74 15.41 -9.08
CA LEU A 230 7.01 15.01 -8.47
C LEU A 230 8.08 16.01 -8.93
N LEU A 231 8.78 16.58 -7.96
CA LEU A 231 9.93 17.45 -8.18
C LEU A 231 11.16 16.87 -7.49
N VAL A 232 12.33 17.11 -8.07
CA VAL A 232 13.63 16.85 -7.43
C VAL A 232 14.45 18.12 -7.49
N ASP A 233 14.95 18.58 -6.34
CA ASP A 233 15.65 19.86 -6.17
C ASP A 233 14.89 21.05 -6.79
N GLY A 234 13.56 21.03 -6.67
CA GLY A 234 12.64 22.05 -7.21
C GLY A 234 12.38 21.95 -8.72
N ALA A 235 13.04 21.06 -9.46
CA ALA A 235 12.77 20.82 -10.87
C ALA A 235 11.62 19.81 -11.04
N PRO A 236 10.52 20.15 -11.75
CA PRO A 236 9.43 19.23 -11.99
C PRO A 236 9.85 18.14 -12.98
N LEU A 237 9.79 16.89 -12.54
CA LEU A 237 10.13 15.73 -13.38
C LEU A 237 8.90 14.98 -13.87
N MET A 238 7.78 15.07 -13.14
CA MET A 238 6.52 14.43 -13.52
C MET A 238 5.33 15.27 -13.09
N HIS A 239 4.30 15.28 -13.94
CA HIS A 239 2.99 15.83 -13.64
C HIS A 239 1.91 14.86 -14.14
N LEU A 240 0.97 14.47 -13.27
CA LEU A 240 -0.13 13.58 -13.57
C LEU A 240 -1.47 14.25 -13.24
N ASN A 241 -2.45 14.03 -14.12
CA ASN A 241 -3.84 14.40 -13.89
C ASN A 241 -4.66 13.14 -13.59
N LEU A 242 -5.23 13.09 -12.39
CA LEU A 242 -6.17 12.05 -11.98
C LEU A 242 -7.59 12.55 -12.20
N LEU A 243 -8.26 11.96 -13.18
CA LEU A 243 -9.63 12.34 -13.53
C LEU A 243 -10.58 11.94 -12.39
N PRO A 244 -11.70 12.67 -12.20
CA PRO A 244 -12.78 12.19 -11.34
C PRO A 244 -13.14 10.74 -11.66
N ARG A 245 -13.18 9.88 -10.63
CA ARG A 245 -13.52 8.45 -10.75
C ARG A 245 -12.55 7.60 -11.57
N ASP A 246 -11.32 8.06 -11.73
CA ASP A 246 -10.23 7.25 -12.29
C ASP A 246 -9.91 6.07 -11.35
N PRO A 247 -10.26 4.83 -11.71
CA PRO A 247 -10.15 3.68 -10.81
C PRO A 247 -8.71 3.19 -10.66
N GLU A 248 -7.78 3.71 -11.45
CA GLU A 248 -6.42 3.19 -11.53
C GLU A 248 -5.57 3.67 -10.36
N PHE A 249 -4.81 2.74 -9.77
CA PHE A 249 -3.65 3.06 -8.95
C PHE A 249 -2.41 3.07 -9.85
N LYS A 250 -2.27 4.17 -10.60
CA LYS A 250 -1.38 4.33 -11.75
C LYS A 250 0.07 4.21 -11.33
N GLU A 251 0.81 3.42 -12.09
CA GLU A 251 2.27 3.35 -11.98
C GLU A 251 2.92 4.58 -12.57
N PHE A 252 4.02 4.97 -11.95
CA PHE A 252 4.94 5.92 -12.54
C PHE A 252 6.39 5.48 -12.31
N SER A 253 7.23 5.87 -13.25
CA SER A 253 8.69 5.75 -13.18
C SER A 253 9.29 7.02 -13.76
N VAL A 254 10.18 7.63 -13.01
CA VAL A 254 10.84 8.89 -13.38
C VAL A 254 12.33 8.62 -13.52
N ASP A 255 12.88 9.00 -14.67
CA ASP A 255 14.31 8.98 -14.91
C ASP A 255 15.00 10.06 -14.08
N THR A 256 15.87 9.62 -13.18
CA THR A 256 16.68 10.45 -12.28
C THR A 256 18.18 10.18 -12.47
N SER A 257 18.56 9.53 -13.58
CA SER A 257 19.95 9.14 -13.90
C SER A 257 20.96 10.29 -13.85
N THR A 258 20.56 11.52 -14.20
CA THR A 258 21.43 12.71 -14.12
C THR A 258 21.74 13.17 -12.68
N LEU A 259 20.98 12.65 -11.71
CA LEU A 259 21.10 12.92 -10.28
C LEU A 259 21.58 11.69 -9.48
N ALA A 260 21.75 10.54 -10.14
CA ALA A 260 22.11 9.29 -9.48
C ALA A 260 23.38 9.42 -8.64
N GLY A 261 23.34 8.87 -7.42
CA GLY A 261 24.42 8.91 -6.44
C GLY A 261 24.50 10.19 -5.62
N LYS A 262 23.58 11.14 -5.80
CA LYS A 262 23.47 12.35 -4.98
C LYS A 262 22.38 12.20 -3.92
N ALA A 263 22.53 12.90 -2.81
CA ALA A 263 21.41 13.21 -1.93
C ALA A 263 20.68 14.46 -2.47
N GLY A 264 19.37 14.44 -2.51
CA GLY A 264 18.57 15.56 -3.03
C GLY A 264 17.24 15.71 -2.30
N LYS A 265 16.57 16.84 -2.54
CA LYS A 265 15.23 17.10 -2.02
C LYS A 265 14.19 16.56 -2.99
N VAL A 266 13.32 15.66 -2.52
CA VAL A 266 12.18 15.16 -3.32
C VAL A 266 10.89 15.75 -2.78
N THR A 267 10.14 16.38 -3.66
CA THR A 267 8.88 17.04 -3.31
C THR A 267 7.73 16.42 -4.09
N PHE A 268 6.69 15.99 -3.38
CA PHE A 268 5.41 15.61 -3.96
C PHE A 268 4.42 16.74 -3.76
N ARG A 269 3.69 17.12 -4.81
CA ARG A 269 2.63 18.14 -4.71
C ARG A 269 1.28 17.60 -5.14
N VAL A 270 0.25 18.00 -4.41
CA VAL A 270 -1.15 17.63 -4.70
C VAL A 270 -2.05 18.85 -4.67
N ARG A 271 -2.90 19.03 -5.68
CA ARG A 271 -3.99 20.03 -5.63
C ARG A 271 -5.21 19.61 -6.44
N ALA A 272 -6.34 20.23 -6.15
CA ALA A 272 -7.56 20.11 -6.94
C ALA A 272 -8.38 21.39 -6.78
N LYS A 273 -8.99 21.87 -7.87
CA LYS A 273 -9.82 23.09 -7.85
C LYS A 273 -11.04 22.91 -6.92
N ASP A 274 -11.68 21.76 -7.01
CA ASP A 274 -12.67 21.28 -6.04
C ASP A 274 -12.07 20.05 -5.34
N PHE A 275 -11.64 20.25 -4.09
CA PHE A 275 -10.93 19.26 -3.29
C PHE A 275 -11.87 18.25 -2.59
N PHE A 276 -13.19 18.48 -2.62
CA PHE A 276 -14.12 17.64 -1.89
C PHE A 276 -14.10 16.20 -2.39
N ASP A 277 -13.98 15.25 -1.44
CA ASP A 277 -13.89 13.81 -1.69
C ASP A 277 -12.77 13.41 -2.67
N ARG A 278 -11.66 14.15 -2.73
CA ARG A 278 -10.46 13.75 -3.47
C ARG A 278 -9.45 13.11 -2.54
N PHE A 279 -9.75 11.90 -2.08
CA PHE A 279 -8.90 11.16 -1.17
C PHE A 279 -7.75 10.47 -1.94
N LEU A 280 -6.75 11.28 -2.30
CA LEU A 280 -5.56 10.82 -3.01
C LEU A 280 -4.63 10.04 -2.09
N CYS A 281 -4.05 8.97 -2.63
CA CYS A 281 -3.01 8.17 -2.02
C CYS A 281 -1.89 7.91 -3.01
N PHE A 282 -0.66 7.81 -2.51
CA PHE A 282 0.49 7.39 -3.32
C PHE A 282 1.50 6.55 -2.56
N THR A 283 2.33 5.82 -3.28
CA THR A 283 3.55 5.18 -2.80
C THR A 283 4.70 5.63 -3.69
N ALA A 284 5.90 5.69 -3.14
CA ALA A 284 7.09 6.00 -3.92
C ALA A 284 8.29 5.34 -3.25
N GLN A 285 9.31 5.03 -4.05
CA GLN A 285 10.59 4.54 -3.57
C GLN A 285 11.70 4.87 -4.57
N VAL A 286 12.92 4.99 -4.04
CA VAL A 286 14.14 4.89 -4.83
C VAL A 286 14.60 3.43 -4.77
N PRO A 287 14.49 2.66 -5.88
CA PRO A 287 14.91 1.26 -5.88
C PRO A 287 16.40 1.11 -5.56
N SER A 288 16.77 -0.06 -5.06
CA SER A 288 18.17 -0.48 -5.12
C SER A 288 18.55 -0.86 -6.56
N PRO A 289 19.81 -0.62 -6.97
CA PRO A 289 20.30 -0.91 -8.32
C PRO A 289 20.40 -2.41 -8.62
#